data_AF-A0A3Q9ES76-F1
#
_entry.id   AF-A0A3Q9ES76-F1
#
_cell.length_a   1.000
_cell.length_b   1.000
_cell.length_c   1.000
_cell.angle_alpha   90.00
_cell.angle_beta   90.00
_cell.angle_gamma   90.00
#
_symmetry.space_group_name_H-M   'P 1'
#
loop_
_entity.id
_entity.type
_entity.pdbx_description
1 polymer ?
#
loop_
_entity_poly.entity_id
_entity_poly.type
_entity_poly.pdbx_seq_one_letter_code
_entity_poly.pdbx_strand_id
1 'polypeptide(L)'
;MSEVDENPLTSLQDDVLAELGDDRIWDIAGLLGTDEAGARQMVGTTVTALSGEADTVATPHEAPLTGVATLGGFATGGLMAGVLAEEAESVAHAVARRTGLAPEAVSRVVEMVIPVELAVLTKRAGRR
;
A
#
# COMPACT_ATOMS: atom_id res chain seq x y z
N MET A 1 8.45 8.44 -32.23
CA MET A 1 8.24 9.02 -30.89
C MET A 1 8.09 7.84 -29.97
N SER A 2 9.03 7.66 -29.05
CA SER A 2 9.14 6.48 -28.22
C SER A 2 7.87 6.28 -27.41
N GLU A 3 7.22 5.13 -27.60
CA GLU A 3 6.31 4.57 -26.61
C GLU A 3 7.20 4.25 -25.41
N VAL A 4 7.34 5.21 -24.52
CA VAL A 4 7.82 4.92 -23.16
C VAL A 4 6.75 4.02 -22.61
N ASP A 5 7.07 2.73 -22.48
CA ASP A 5 6.31 1.76 -21.73
C ASP A 5 6.29 2.25 -20.27
N GLU A 6 5.40 3.21 -19.99
CA GLU A 6 5.19 3.74 -18.65
C GLU A 6 4.74 2.55 -17.81
N ASN A 7 5.64 2.10 -16.94
CA ASN A 7 5.34 0.98 -16.09
C ASN A 7 4.09 1.36 -15.25
N PRO A 8 3.01 0.57 -15.29
CA PRO A 8 1.74 0.95 -14.66
C PRO A 8 1.88 1.22 -13.16
N LEU A 9 2.90 0.63 -12.52
CA LEU A 9 3.25 0.88 -11.12
C LEU A 9 3.88 2.26 -10.90
N THR A 10 4.71 2.74 -11.83
CA THR A 10 5.29 4.08 -11.76
C THR A 10 4.22 5.16 -11.92
N SER A 11 3.30 4.97 -12.86
CA SER A 11 2.13 5.84 -12.97
C SER A 11 1.26 5.79 -11.71
N LEU A 12 1.03 4.61 -11.11
CA LEU A 12 0.29 4.46 -9.85
C LEU A 12 0.98 5.21 -8.70
N GLN A 13 2.28 5.03 -8.57
CA GLN A 13 3.08 5.74 -7.58
C GLN A 13 2.96 7.26 -7.75
N ASP A 14 3.04 7.78 -8.97
CA ASP A 14 2.95 9.23 -9.22
C ASP A 14 1.57 9.79 -8.83
N ASP A 15 0.49 9.07 -9.15
CA ASP A 15 -0.86 9.47 -8.71
C ASP A 15 -1.00 9.43 -7.19
N VAL A 16 -0.40 8.44 -6.51
CA VAL A 16 -0.41 8.33 -5.04
C VAL A 16 0.38 9.46 -4.41
N LEU A 17 1.56 9.77 -4.93
CA LEU A 17 2.36 10.91 -4.47
C LEU A 17 1.63 12.24 -4.68
N ALA A 18 0.97 12.41 -5.83
CA ALA A 18 0.16 13.59 -6.11
C ALA A 18 -1.07 13.72 -5.20
N GLU A 19 -1.72 12.60 -4.86
CA GLU A 19 -2.89 12.57 -3.97
C GLU A 19 -2.50 12.72 -2.49
N LEU A 20 -1.30 12.28 -2.09
CA LEU A 20 -0.75 12.58 -0.76
C LEU A 20 -0.51 14.09 -0.62
N GLY A 21 0.12 14.70 -1.63
CA GLY A 21 0.55 16.09 -1.61
C GLY A 21 1.78 16.33 -0.74
N ASP A 22 2.45 17.46 -0.96
CA ASP A 22 3.73 17.78 -0.30
C ASP A 22 3.60 17.85 1.23
N ASP A 23 2.47 18.38 1.74
CA ASP A 23 2.23 18.49 3.19
C ASP A 23 2.28 17.12 3.89
N ARG A 24 1.59 16.11 3.35
CA ARG A 24 1.63 14.75 3.93
C ARG A 24 2.94 14.05 3.71
N ILE A 25 3.65 14.33 2.61
CA ILE A 25 5.00 13.81 2.40
C ILE A 25 5.94 14.33 3.50
N TRP A 26 5.80 15.60 3.90
CA TRP A 26 6.57 16.17 5.02
C TRP A 26 6.19 15.57 6.38
N ASP A 27 4.91 15.31 6.63
CA ASP A 27 4.48 14.60 7.84
C ASP A 27 5.07 13.19 7.92
N ILE A 28 5.07 12.45 6.80
CA ILE A 28 5.70 11.13 6.67
C ILE A 28 7.21 11.26 6.91
N ALA A 29 7.87 12.27 6.34
CA ALA A 29 9.30 12.51 6.55
C ALA A 29 9.63 12.72 8.04
N GLY A 30 8.83 13.53 8.73
CA GLY A 30 8.96 13.77 10.17
C GLY A 30 8.75 12.51 11.01
N LEU A 31 7.76 11.69 10.67
CA LEU A 31 7.48 10.41 11.35
C LEU A 31 8.60 9.39 11.18
N LEU A 32 9.21 9.34 10.00
CA LEU A 32 10.29 8.41 9.68
C LEU A 32 11.68 8.92 10.11
N GLY A 33 11.79 10.18 10.53
CA GLY A 33 13.07 10.82 10.81
C GLY A 33 13.96 10.96 9.55
N THR A 34 13.34 11.13 8.39
CA THR A 34 14.01 11.21 7.08
C THR A 34 13.70 12.55 6.39
N ASP A 35 14.23 12.74 5.18
CA ASP A 35 13.94 13.90 4.34
C ASP A 35 12.81 13.61 3.35
N GLU A 36 12.39 14.63 2.59
CA GLU A 36 11.31 14.50 1.62
C GLU A 36 11.59 13.40 0.58
N ALA A 37 12.84 13.24 0.15
CA ALA A 37 13.24 12.21 -0.79
C ALA A 37 13.10 10.81 -0.19
N GLY A 38 13.50 10.62 1.07
CA GLY A 38 13.31 9.39 1.82
C GLY A 38 11.84 9.03 2.02
N ALA A 39 10.99 10.02 2.31
CA ALA A 39 9.54 9.82 2.43
C ALA A 39 8.90 9.39 1.09
N ARG A 40 9.26 10.03 -0.02
CA ARG A 40 8.81 9.65 -1.37
C ARG A 40 9.27 8.24 -1.76
N GLN A 41 10.51 7.88 -1.43
CA GLN A 41 11.05 6.54 -1.67
C GLN A 41 10.30 5.47 -0.85
N MET A 42 10.00 5.79 0.42
CA MET A 42 9.24 4.90 1.30
C MET A 42 7.83 4.63 0.73
N VAL A 43 7.11 5.67 0.31
CA VAL A 43 5.79 5.52 -0.32
C VAL A 43 5.87 4.67 -1.58
N GLY A 44 6.84 4.93 -2.48
CA GLY A 44 7.02 4.12 -3.69
C GLY A 44 7.33 2.64 -3.41
N THR A 45 8.09 2.38 -2.36
CA THR A 45 8.39 1.00 -1.91
C THR A 45 7.14 0.31 -1.37
N THR A 46 6.28 1.03 -0.63
CA THR A 46 4.97 0.53 -0.17
C THR A 46 4.03 0.23 -1.34
N VAL A 47 3.86 1.14 -2.29
CA VAL A 47 3.01 0.94 -3.49
C VAL A 47 3.47 -0.30 -4.27
N THR A 48 4.79 -0.46 -4.42
CA THR A 48 5.37 -1.62 -5.11
C THR A 48 5.13 -2.91 -4.33
N ALA A 49 5.30 -2.89 -3.00
CA ALA A 49 5.07 -4.04 -2.15
C ALA A 49 3.60 -4.45 -2.15
N LEU A 50 2.67 -3.51 -2.01
CA LEU A 50 1.23 -3.75 -2.05
C LEU A 50 0.77 -4.24 -3.43
N SER A 51 1.34 -3.71 -4.51
CA SER A 51 1.00 -4.16 -5.87
C SER A 51 1.59 -5.55 -6.19
N GLY A 52 2.78 -5.86 -5.67
CA GLY A 52 3.40 -7.18 -5.81
C GLY A 52 2.74 -8.24 -4.93
N GLU A 53 2.30 -7.88 -3.73
CA GLU A 53 1.50 -8.75 -2.85
C GLU A 53 0.06 -8.91 -3.37
N ALA A 54 -0.49 -7.93 -4.07
CA ALA A 54 -1.79 -8.11 -4.74
C ALA A 54 -1.74 -9.22 -5.81
N ASP A 55 -0.61 -9.41 -6.49
CA ASP A 55 -0.37 -10.53 -7.42
C ASP A 55 -0.19 -11.88 -6.69
N THR A 56 0.38 -11.90 -5.48
CA THR A 56 0.49 -13.13 -4.65
C THR A 56 -0.84 -13.50 -3.98
N VAL A 57 -1.64 -12.51 -3.57
CA VAL A 57 -3.02 -12.67 -3.09
C VAL A 57 -3.95 -13.15 -4.21
N ALA A 58 -3.64 -12.86 -5.47
CA ALA A 58 -4.36 -13.36 -6.64
C ALA A 58 -4.05 -14.83 -7.00
N THR A 59 -3.13 -15.48 -6.28
CA THR A 59 -3.07 -16.95 -6.25
C THR A 59 -3.70 -17.46 -4.95
N PRO A 60 -4.97 -17.91 -4.97
CA PRO A 60 -5.45 -18.78 -3.90
C PRO A 60 -4.56 -20.02 -3.93
N HIS A 61 -3.64 -20.12 -2.98
CA HIS A 61 -3.21 -21.44 -2.56
C HIS A 61 -4.49 -22.21 -2.22
N GLU A 62 -4.71 -23.35 -2.86
CA GLU A 62 -5.89 -24.20 -2.70
C GLU A 62 -6.14 -24.51 -1.20
N ALA A 63 -6.88 -23.64 -0.53
CA ALA A 63 -7.57 -23.91 0.71
C ALA A 63 -9.06 -23.84 0.37
N PRO A 64 -9.85 -24.88 0.66
CA PRO A 64 -11.24 -24.96 0.21
C PRO A 64 -12.01 -23.74 0.73
N LEU A 65 -12.53 -22.95 -0.21
CA LEU A 65 -13.28 -21.71 -0.02
C LEU A 65 -14.64 -21.97 0.66
N THR A 66 -14.62 -22.36 1.94
CA THR A 66 -15.80 -22.40 2.80
C THR A 66 -15.68 -21.25 3.80
N GLY A 67 -16.06 -20.04 3.39
CA GLY A 67 -16.01 -18.88 4.29
C GLY A 67 -16.14 -17.49 3.65
N VAL A 68 -16.23 -17.37 2.33
CA VAL A 68 -16.59 -16.12 1.66
C VAL A 68 -18.10 -15.88 1.74
N ALA A 69 -18.59 -15.53 2.93
CA ALA A 69 -19.87 -14.90 3.08
C ALA A 69 -19.67 -13.41 3.34
N THR A 70 -19.96 -12.64 2.29
CA THR A 70 -20.44 -11.26 2.31
C THR A 70 -19.46 -10.15 2.73
N LEU A 71 -19.12 -9.37 1.71
CA LEU A 71 -18.64 -7.98 1.71
C LEU A 71 -19.57 -7.05 2.51
N GLY A 72 -19.61 -7.22 3.82
CA GLY A 72 -20.41 -6.46 4.79
C GLY A 72 -19.93 -6.57 6.23
N GLY A 73 -18.82 -7.28 6.48
CA GLY A 73 -18.29 -7.58 7.81
C GLY A 73 -17.16 -6.67 8.31
N PHE A 74 -16.87 -5.53 7.66
CA PHE A 74 -15.79 -4.62 8.07
C PHE A 74 -16.05 -3.87 9.40
N ALA A 75 -17.25 -3.99 9.98
CA ALA A 75 -17.63 -3.21 11.16
C ALA A 75 -17.54 -3.95 12.51
N THR A 76 -17.37 -5.28 12.53
CA THR A 76 -17.37 -6.05 13.80
C THR A 76 -16.36 -7.17 13.76
N GLY A 77 -15.21 -6.92 14.39
CA GLY A 77 -14.04 -7.80 14.47
C GLY A 77 -14.38 -9.28 14.67
N GLY A 78 -14.05 -10.07 13.67
CA GLY A 78 -13.95 -11.51 13.70
C GLY A 78 -12.68 -11.93 12.96
N LEU A 79 -12.22 -13.15 13.17
CA LEU A 79 -10.90 -13.73 12.82
C LEU A 79 -10.35 -13.44 11.40
N MET A 80 -11.15 -12.90 10.47
CA MET A 80 -10.71 -12.42 9.15
C MET A 80 -10.04 -11.03 9.15
N ALA A 81 -10.24 -10.20 10.18
CA ALA A 81 -9.45 -8.98 10.37
C ALA A 81 -7.98 -9.32 10.71
N GLY A 82 -7.73 -10.48 11.31
CA GLY A 82 -6.39 -10.95 11.65
C GLY A 82 -5.54 -11.26 10.43
N VAL A 83 -6.11 -11.86 9.38
CA VAL A 83 -5.35 -12.17 8.15
C VAL A 83 -4.97 -10.88 7.43
N LEU A 84 -5.90 -9.93 7.25
CA LEU A 84 -5.55 -8.63 6.64
C LEU A 84 -4.52 -7.86 7.47
N ALA A 85 -4.58 -7.95 8.81
CA ALA A 85 -3.59 -7.35 9.68
C ALA A 85 -2.22 -8.05 9.60
N GLU A 86 -2.19 -9.37 9.45
CA GLU A 86 -0.97 -10.17 9.29
C GLU A 86 -0.30 -9.90 7.94
N GLU A 87 -1.06 -9.81 6.86
CA GLU A 87 -0.54 -9.41 5.55
C GLU A 87 -0.03 -7.95 5.58
N ALA A 88 -0.76 -7.02 6.21
CA ALA A 88 -0.29 -5.64 6.38
C ALA A 88 1.01 -5.56 7.22
N GLU A 89 1.15 -6.41 8.24
CA GLU A 89 2.38 -6.54 9.03
C GLU A 89 3.53 -7.14 8.19
N SER A 90 3.24 -8.12 7.32
CA SER A 90 4.21 -8.70 6.38
C SER A 90 4.75 -7.66 5.41
N VAL A 91 3.87 -6.84 4.83
CA VAL A 91 4.22 -5.70 3.98
C VAL A 91 5.06 -4.69 4.76
N ALA A 92 4.62 -4.28 5.96
CA ALA A 92 5.37 -3.34 6.79
C ALA A 92 6.77 -3.88 7.13
N HIS A 93 6.90 -5.18 7.43
CA HIS A 93 8.20 -5.82 7.67
C HIS A 93 9.06 -5.91 6.41
N ALA A 94 8.48 -6.23 5.25
CA ALA A 94 9.19 -6.27 3.98
C ALA A 94 9.74 -4.90 3.60
N VAL A 95 8.94 -3.85 3.80
CA VAL A 95 9.38 -2.48 3.53
C VAL A 95 10.40 -2.02 4.57
N ALA A 96 10.21 -2.29 5.86
CA ALA A 96 11.19 -1.99 6.91
C ALA A 96 12.56 -2.63 6.65
N ARG A 97 12.59 -3.91 6.19
CA ARG A 97 13.84 -4.57 5.77
C ARG A 97 14.51 -3.90 4.58
N ARG A 98 13.72 -3.33 3.66
CA ARG A 98 14.23 -2.73 2.42
C ARG A 98 14.71 -1.29 2.60
N THR A 99 14.11 -0.56 3.55
CA THR A 99 14.44 0.83 3.86
C THR A 99 15.37 0.99 5.06
N GLY A 100 15.48 -0.03 5.92
CA GLY A 100 16.24 0.04 7.17
C GLY A 100 15.54 0.86 8.26
N LEU A 101 14.27 1.20 8.07
CA LEU A 101 13.48 2.03 8.99
C LEU A 101 12.82 1.20 10.10
N ALA A 102 12.42 1.86 11.19
CA ALA A 102 11.77 1.20 12.31
C ALA A 102 10.41 0.59 11.88
N PRO A 103 10.12 -0.68 12.20
CA PRO A 103 8.89 -1.36 11.78
C PRO A 103 7.61 -0.63 12.22
N GLU A 104 7.62 -0.01 13.41
CA GLU A 104 6.48 0.75 13.94
C GLU A 104 6.20 2.02 13.13
N ALA A 105 7.26 2.73 12.72
CA ALA A 105 7.14 3.92 11.88
C ALA A 105 6.64 3.55 10.47
N VAL A 106 7.17 2.45 9.93
CA VAL A 106 6.75 1.90 8.63
C VAL A 106 5.28 1.47 8.65
N SER A 107 4.85 0.72 9.67
CA SER A 107 3.45 0.28 9.82
C SER A 107 2.49 1.47 9.80
N ARG A 108 2.81 2.53 10.54
CA ARG A 108 1.99 3.75 10.57
C ARG A 108 1.92 4.46 9.22
N VAL A 109 3.00 4.44 8.45
CA VAL A 109 3.01 4.97 7.07
C VAL A 109 2.16 4.11 6.14
N VAL A 110 2.25 2.78 6.25
CA VAL A 110 1.42 1.85 5.45
C VAL A 110 -0.07 2.11 5.72
N GLU A 111 -0.47 2.25 6.98
CA GLU A 111 -1.87 2.58 7.36
C GLU A 111 -2.35 3.91 6.75
N MET A 112 -1.46 4.89 6.59
CA MET A 112 -1.80 6.17 5.95
C MET A 112 -1.86 6.08 4.42
N VAL A 113 -1.02 5.24 3.80
CA VAL A 113 -0.91 5.12 2.34
C VAL A 113 -2.05 4.27 1.75
N ILE A 114 -2.47 3.18 2.41
CA ILE A 114 -3.57 2.31 1.97
C ILE A 114 -4.85 3.08 1.55
N PRO A 115 -5.42 3.98 2.37
CA PRO A 115 -6.63 4.71 1.98
C PRO A 115 -6.40 5.65 0.80
N VAL A 116 -5.19 6.19 0.63
CA VAL A 116 -4.84 7.07 -0.50
C VAL A 116 -4.73 6.27 -1.79
N GLU A 117 -4.08 5.11 -1.75
CA GLU A 117 -4.02 4.19 -2.89
C GLU A 117 -5.42 3.78 -3.36
N LEU A 118 -6.32 3.41 -2.44
CA LEU A 118 -7.70 3.06 -2.76
C LEU A 118 -8.47 4.22 -3.40
N ALA A 119 -8.26 5.45 -2.92
CA ALA A 119 -8.86 6.64 -3.50
C ALA A 119 -8.35 6.88 -4.94
N VAL A 120 -7.05 6.73 -5.18
CA VAL A 120 -6.44 6.83 -6.52
C VAL A 120 -6.99 5.75 -7.46
N LEU A 121 -7.04 4.50 -7.03
CA LEU A 121 -7.57 3.39 -7.83
C LEU A 121 -9.04 3.63 -8.18
N THR A 122 -9.84 4.14 -7.24
CA THR A 122 -11.25 4.52 -7.47
C THR A 122 -11.37 5.65 -8.50
N LYS A 123 -10.52 6.69 -8.38
CA LYS A 123 -10.47 7.83 -9.30
C LYS A 123 -10.06 7.41 -10.71
N ARG A 124 -9.17 6.42 -10.85
CA ARG A 124 -8.78 5.83 -12.13
C ARG A 124 -9.91 4.99 -12.74
N ALA A 125 -10.56 4.17 -11.92
CA ALA A 125 -11.66 3.32 -12.38
C ALA A 125 -12.84 4.13 -12.92
N GLY A 126 -13.17 5.26 -12.28
CA GLY A 126 -14.21 6.18 -12.74
C GLY A 126 -13.81 7.08 -13.91
N ARG A 127 -12.54 7.10 -14.31
CA ARG A 127 -12.02 7.88 -15.45
C ARG A 127 -11.89 7.04 -16.73
N ARG A 128 -12.16 5.73 -16.65
CA ARG A 128 -12.24 4.81 -17.80
C ARG A 128 -13.62 4.83 -18.45
#